data_AF-A0A6M3KKC0-F1
#
_entry.id   AF-A0A6M3KKC0-F1
#
_cell.length_a   1.000
_cell.length_b   1.000
_cell.length_c   1.000
_cell.angle_alpha   90.00
_cell.angle_beta   90.00
_cell.angle_gamma   90.00
#
_symmetry.space_group_name_H-M   'P 1'
#
loop_
_entity.id
_entity.type
_entity.pdbx_description
1 polymer ?
#
loop_
_entity_poly.entity_id
_entity_poly.type
_entity_poly.pdbx_seq_one_letter_code
_entity_poly.pdbx_strand_id
1 'polypeptide(L)'
;MTYTAAADLFTQANQIEFWGMNNLMRILREVWILADRWFDIHHPDWIMKCKERRLSSPELYVNATIPIYMMQHFEQFPSSVAYPIKEIMAYYRKPENFFNATASLMLALALAEERFEQINICGVDMWTSDEYQRHRPPMYYLLGIAEERGIEVVIPPNSMLLHTKEKSYFGMNGEI
;
A
#
# COMPACT_ATOMS: atom_id res chain seq x y z
N MET A 1 -26.07 17.24 14.64
CA MET A 1 -24.89 16.79 15.41
C MET A 1 -23.68 17.13 14.55
N THR A 2 -22.93 18.13 14.96
CA THR A 2 -21.84 18.77 14.21
C THR A 2 -20.54 17.99 14.38
N TYR A 3 -20.00 17.43 13.30
CA TYR A 3 -18.61 16.97 13.25
C TYR A 3 -17.74 18.15 12.82
N THR A 4 -17.29 18.93 13.80
CA THR A 4 -16.31 20.01 13.60
C THR A 4 -14.97 19.53 14.13
N ALA A 5 -13.91 19.77 13.33
CA ALA A 5 -12.47 19.58 13.61
C ALA A 5 -11.79 18.42 12.84
N ALA A 6 -11.67 18.57 11.52
CA ALA A 6 -10.61 17.93 10.73
C ALA A 6 -10.02 18.89 9.67
N ALA A 7 -10.28 20.20 9.81
CA ALA A 7 -10.03 21.16 8.74
C ALA A 7 -8.64 21.83 8.76
N ASP A 8 -7.79 21.57 9.75
CA ASP A 8 -6.54 22.35 9.94
C ASP A 8 -5.24 21.52 10.00
N LEU A 9 -5.17 20.34 9.35
CA LEU A 9 -3.95 19.51 9.32
C LEU A 9 -3.19 19.48 7.99
N PHE A 10 -3.63 20.19 6.95
CA PHE A 10 -3.02 20.11 5.63
C PHE A 10 -2.48 21.45 5.14
N THR A 11 -1.44 21.94 5.82
CA THR A 11 -0.62 23.05 5.31
C THR A 11 0.31 22.53 4.21
N GLN A 12 -0.02 22.92 2.96
CA GLN A 12 0.80 22.93 1.74
C GLN A 12 1.55 21.63 1.41
N ALA A 13 0.86 20.66 0.81
CA ALA A 13 1.48 19.45 0.28
C ALA A 13 1.85 19.62 -1.21
N ASN A 14 2.98 19.02 -1.60
CA ASN A 14 3.35 18.82 -3.00
C ASN A 14 2.15 18.29 -3.82
N GLN A 15 2.08 18.61 -5.11
CA GLN A 15 1.03 18.08 -6.00
C GLN A 15 1.00 16.54 -6.07
N ILE A 16 2.06 15.88 -5.63
CA ILE A 16 2.25 14.44 -5.68
C ILE A 16 2.79 13.99 -4.32
N GLU A 17 2.24 12.89 -3.79
CA GLU A 17 2.85 12.14 -2.70
C GLU A 17 3.44 10.83 -3.20
N PHE A 18 4.63 10.49 -2.71
CA PHE A 18 5.29 9.22 -2.97
C PHE A 18 5.22 8.32 -1.74
N TRP A 19 4.61 7.15 -1.88
CA TRP A 19 4.50 6.18 -0.81
C TRP A 19 5.35 4.94 -1.12
N GLY A 20 6.22 4.56 -0.18
CA GLY A 20 7.06 3.37 -0.29
C GLY A 20 6.62 2.25 0.64
N MET A 21 7.09 1.01 0.40
CA MET A 21 6.76 -0.11 1.26
C MET A 21 7.87 -1.15 1.44
N ASN A 22 7.79 -1.83 2.58
CA ASN A 22 8.56 -3.01 2.93
C ASN A 22 10.06 -2.80 2.64
N ASN A 23 10.60 -3.61 1.72
CA ASN A 23 12.01 -3.66 1.37
C ASN A 23 12.35 -2.93 0.07
N LEU A 24 11.47 -2.06 -0.44
CA LEU A 24 11.72 -1.37 -1.71
C LEU A 24 13.06 -0.61 -1.70
N MET A 25 13.47 -0.08 -0.54
CA MET A 25 14.76 0.60 -0.37
C MET A 25 15.99 -0.28 -0.67
N ARG A 26 15.83 -1.62 -0.70
CA ARG A 26 16.92 -2.54 -1.08
C ARG A 26 17.27 -2.46 -2.56
N ILE A 27 16.28 -2.15 -3.38
CA ILE A 27 16.41 -2.12 -4.84
C ILE A 27 16.69 -0.69 -5.28
N LEU A 28 16.00 0.28 -4.67
CA LEU A 28 16.13 1.70 -4.98
C LEU A 28 16.25 2.48 -3.68
N ARG A 29 17.46 2.76 -3.21
CA ARG A 29 17.67 3.43 -1.92
C ARG A 29 17.15 4.86 -1.93
N GLU A 30 17.21 5.50 -3.10
CA GLU A 30 16.78 6.85 -3.37
C GLU A 30 15.29 7.05 -3.08
N VAL A 31 14.46 6.02 -3.28
CA VAL A 31 13.02 6.12 -3.01
C VAL A 31 12.69 6.32 -1.54
N TRP A 32 13.58 5.91 -0.63
CA TRP A 32 13.41 6.17 0.80
C TRP A 32 13.49 7.67 1.11
N ILE A 33 14.40 8.37 0.43
CA ILE A 33 14.64 9.80 0.64
C ILE A 33 13.50 10.63 0.02
N LEU A 34 12.88 10.11 -1.03
CA LEU A 34 11.77 10.78 -1.74
C LEU A 34 10.39 10.47 -1.16
N ALA A 35 10.27 9.47 -0.28
CA ALA A 35 8.98 9.05 0.24
C ALA A 35 8.42 10.04 1.26
N ASP A 36 7.15 10.38 1.10
CA ASP A 36 6.37 11.13 2.09
C ASP A 36 5.86 10.20 3.20
N ARG A 37 5.59 8.93 2.86
CA ARG A 37 5.10 7.91 3.79
C ARG A 37 5.70 6.55 3.46
N TRP A 38 5.99 5.76 4.50
CA TRP A 38 6.46 4.39 4.33
C TRP A 38 5.50 3.39 4.98
N PHE A 39 5.36 2.20 4.40
CA PHE A 39 4.51 1.14 4.93
C PHE A 39 5.30 -0.14 5.12
N ASP A 40 5.47 -0.59 6.36
CA ASP A 40 6.01 -1.92 6.67
C ASP A 40 5.18 -2.54 7.78
N ILE A 41 4.16 -3.32 7.38
CA ILE A 41 3.19 -3.89 8.31
C ILE A 41 3.75 -5.06 9.15
N HIS A 42 5.00 -5.47 8.89
CA HIS A 42 5.61 -6.58 9.61
C HIS A 42 5.94 -6.18 11.05
N HIS A 43 5.84 -7.13 11.98
CA HIS A 43 6.33 -6.93 13.34
C HIS A 43 7.84 -6.57 13.32
N PRO A 44 8.34 -5.68 14.18
CA PRO A 44 9.74 -5.32 14.21
C PRO A 44 10.69 -6.50 14.37
N ASP A 45 10.31 -7.53 15.14
CA ASP A 45 11.12 -8.75 15.25
C ASP A 45 11.36 -9.42 13.90
N TRP A 46 10.37 -9.38 13.00
CA TRP A 46 10.52 -9.90 11.64
C TRP A 46 11.51 -9.05 10.83
N ILE A 47 11.40 -7.72 10.92
CA ILE A 47 12.32 -6.76 10.28
C ILE A 47 13.75 -6.99 10.79
N MET A 48 13.93 -7.13 12.11
CA MET A 48 15.21 -7.32 12.78
C MET A 48 15.81 -8.72 12.57
N LYS A 49 14.99 -9.77 12.50
CA LYS A 49 15.45 -11.14 12.25
C LYS A 49 15.92 -11.31 10.81
N CYS A 50 15.35 -10.55 9.88
CA CYS A 50 15.75 -10.58 8.50
C CYS A 50 16.98 -9.72 8.16
N LYS A 51 17.74 -9.21 9.13
CA LYS A 51 18.93 -8.34 8.92
C LYS A 51 19.91 -8.83 7.84
N GLU A 52 20.12 -10.14 7.71
CA GLU A 52 21.02 -10.70 6.67
C GLU A 52 20.38 -10.78 5.28
N ARG A 53 19.04 -10.85 5.20
CA ARG A 53 18.28 -10.97 3.95
C ARG A 53 17.62 -9.66 3.52
N ARG A 54 17.45 -8.70 4.43
CA ARG A 54 16.90 -7.37 4.21
C ARG A 54 18.01 -6.37 4.55
N LEU A 55 18.56 -5.69 3.54
CA LEU A 55 19.44 -4.52 3.73
C LEU A 55 18.69 -3.31 4.36
N SER A 56 17.55 -3.54 5.00
CA SER A 56 16.91 -2.56 5.86
C SER A 56 17.80 -2.42 7.10
N SER A 57 18.74 -1.47 7.08
CA SER A 57 19.41 -1.10 8.32
C SER A 57 18.31 -0.64 9.27
N PRO A 58 18.13 -1.28 10.45
CA PRO A 58 17.20 -0.79 11.47
C PRO A 58 17.40 0.69 11.77
N GLU A 59 18.62 1.21 11.53
CA GLU A 59 18.97 2.62 11.61
C GLU A 59 18.10 3.52 10.71
N LEU A 60 17.66 3.06 9.54
CA LEU A 60 16.74 3.82 8.69
C LEU A 60 15.40 4.04 9.38
N TYR A 61 14.88 3.00 10.04
CA TYR A 61 13.62 3.06 10.78
C TYR A 61 13.74 3.90 12.05
N VAL A 62 14.87 3.75 12.77
CA VAL A 62 15.16 4.51 14.00
C VAL A 62 15.30 6.01 13.71
N ASN A 63 15.95 6.38 12.60
CA ASN A 63 16.23 7.77 12.24
C ASN A 63 15.26 8.34 11.19
N ALA A 64 14.16 7.64 10.90
CA ALA A 64 13.20 8.08 9.90
C ALA A 64 12.57 9.42 10.31
N THR A 65 12.45 10.35 9.36
CA THR A 65 11.76 11.64 9.57
C THR A 65 10.36 11.65 8.99
N ILE A 66 9.94 10.54 8.38
CA ILE A 66 8.64 10.36 7.73
C ILE A 66 7.82 9.31 8.50
N PRO A 67 6.48 9.38 8.46
CA PRO A 67 5.65 8.36 9.10
C PRO A 67 5.87 6.98 8.46
N ILE A 68 6.09 5.98 9.32
CA ILE A 68 6.19 4.57 8.94
C ILE A 68 4.95 3.84 9.46
N TYR A 69 4.01 3.55 8.58
CA TYR A 69 2.81 2.79 8.93
C TYR A 69 3.15 1.33 9.22
N MET A 70 2.78 0.90 10.42
CA MET A 70 2.92 -0.46 10.92
C MET A 70 1.60 -0.91 11.58
N MET A 71 1.47 -2.18 11.98
CA MET A 71 0.23 -2.65 12.62
C MET A 71 -0.06 -1.99 13.98
N GLN A 72 0.97 -1.46 14.63
CA GLN A 72 0.89 -0.66 15.86
C GLN A 72 2.11 0.27 15.93
N HIS A 73 2.07 1.26 16.83
CA HIS A 73 3.27 2.03 17.16
C HIS A 73 4.29 1.17 17.91
N PHE A 74 5.57 1.37 17.63
CA PHE A 74 6.69 0.71 18.31
C PHE A 74 7.69 1.75 18.77
N GLU A 75 7.96 1.82 20.08
CA GLU A 75 8.84 2.83 20.68
C GLU A 75 10.26 2.85 20.07
N GLN A 76 10.77 1.68 19.68
CA GLN A 76 12.08 1.55 19.03
C GLN A 76 12.14 2.19 17.63
N PHE A 77 10.99 2.48 17.01
CA PHE A 77 10.88 3.19 15.74
C PHE A 77 10.01 4.44 16.00
N PRO A 78 10.62 5.57 16.42
CA PRO A 78 9.87 6.74 16.89
C PRO A 78 8.86 7.28 15.87
N SER A 79 9.17 7.18 14.58
CA SER A 79 8.30 7.63 13.49
C SER A 79 7.28 6.58 13.04
N SER A 80 7.19 5.44 13.72
CA SER A 80 6.16 4.44 13.43
C SER A 80 4.77 4.96 13.80
N VAL A 81 3.79 4.71 12.94
CA VAL A 81 2.39 5.10 13.11
C VAL A 81 1.55 3.84 13.03
N ALA A 82 0.61 3.69 13.97
CA ALA A 82 -0.35 2.59 13.91
C ALA A 82 -1.26 2.78 12.69
N TYR A 83 -1.29 1.80 11.80
CA TYR A 83 -2.18 1.77 10.66
C TYR A 83 -3.63 1.60 11.17
N PRO A 84 -4.60 2.41 10.68
CA PRO A 84 -5.99 2.39 11.16
C PRO A 84 -6.77 1.20 10.59
N ILE A 85 -6.33 -0.02 10.86
CA ILE A 85 -6.87 -1.23 10.21
C ILE A 85 -8.35 -1.46 10.54
N LYS A 86 -8.77 -1.16 11.77
CA LYS A 86 -10.14 -1.39 12.21
C LYS A 86 -11.08 -0.40 11.53
N GLU A 87 -10.68 0.85 11.45
CA GLU A 87 -11.41 1.93 10.80
C GLU A 87 -11.52 1.67 9.30
N ILE A 88 -10.43 1.25 8.66
CA ILE A 88 -10.41 0.88 7.23
C ILE A 88 -11.33 -0.31 6.96
N MET A 89 -11.27 -1.37 7.77
CA MET A 89 -12.15 -2.52 7.58
C MET A 89 -13.63 -2.16 7.79
N ALA A 90 -13.93 -1.32 8.79
CA ALA A 90 -15.28 -0.82 9.01
C ALA A 90 -15.77 0.05 7.85
N TYR A 91 -14.95 0.97 7.36
CA TYR A 91 -15.25 1.88 6.25
C TYR A 91 -15.62 1.10 4.98
N TYR A 92 -14.81 0.09 4.61
CA TYR A 92 -15.07 -0.76 3.43
C TYR A 92 -16.03 -1.92 3.69
N ARG A 93 -16.55 -2.05 4.92
CA ARG A 93 -17.44 -3.15 5.35
C ARG A 93 -16.84 -4.52 5.01
N LYS A 94 -15.60 -4.75 5.45
CA LYS A 94 -14.86 -5.99 5.22
C LYS A 94 -14.57 -6.73 6.52
N PRO A 95 -14.55 -8.08 6.48
CA PRO A 95 -14.19 -8.87 7.65
C PRO A 95 -12.71 -8.70 7.99
N GLU A 96 -12.35 -9.15 9.19
CA GLU A 96 -10.96 -9.26 9.61
C GLU A 96 -10.12 -10.03 8.59
N ASN A 97 -8.89 -9.59 8.39
CA ASN A 97 -7.92 -10.19 7.46
C ASN A 97 -8.27 -10.08 5.97
N PHE A 98 -9.30 -9.31 5.59
CA PHE A 98 -9.58 -9.07 4.16
C PHE A 98 -8.40 -8.35 3.49
N PHE A 99 -7.91 -7.26 4.08
CA PHE A 99 -6.70 -6.57 3.61
C PHE A 99 -5.46 -7.24 4.19
N ASN A 100 -4.84 -8.11 3.40
CA ASN A 100 -3.77 -9.01 3.85
C ASN A 100 -2.42 -8.76 3.15
N ALA A 101 -2.27 -7.64 2.45
CA ALA A 101 -1.04 -7.26 1.76
C ALA A 101 -0.75 -5.78 1.99
N THR A 102 0.52 -5.39 2.10
CA THR A 102 0.89 -3.98 2.30
C THR A 102 0.32 -3.09 1.18
N ALA A 103 0.37 -3.54 -0.07
CA ALA A 103 -0.16 -2.79 -1.22
C ALA A 103 -1.68 -2.55 -1.13
N SER A 104 -2.45 -3.53 -0.64
CA SER A 104 -3.90 -3.36 -0.50
C SER A 104 -4.25 -2.43 0.67
N LEU A 105 -3.46 -2.43 1.73
CA LEU A 105 -3.59 -1.47 2.82
C LEU A 105 -3.25 -0.05 2.35
N MET A 106 -2.17 0.13 1.60
CA MET A 106 -1.84 1.44 1.00
C MET A 106 -2.98 1.97 0.14
N LEU A 107 -3.48 1.16 -0.80
CA LEU A 107 -4.57 1.59 -1.67
C LEU A 107 -5.87 1.86 -0.88
N ALA A 108 -6.18 1.05 0.12
CA ALA A 108 -7.35 1.26 0.98
C ALA A 108 -7.27 2.58 1.74
N LEU A 109 -6.10 2.92 2.30
CA LEU A 109 -5.89 4.18 3.00
C LEU A 109 -5.99 5.37 2.03
N ALA A 110 -5.32 5.30 0.88
CA ALA A 110 -5.36 6.37 -0.12
C ALA A 110 -6.80 6.69 -0.55
N LEU A 111 -7.59 5.66 -0.86
CA LEU A 111 -9.00 5.83 -1.24
C LEU A 111 -9.88 6.34 -0.09
N ALA A 112 -9.57 5.99 1.15
CA ALA A 112 -10.32 6.44 2.33
C ALA A 112 -10.00 7.89 2.71
N GLU A 113 -8.84 8.42 2.32
CA GLU A 113 -8.49 9.83 2.54
C GLU A 113 -9.25 10.79 1.62
N GLU A 114 -9.89 10.30 0.54
CA GLU A 114 -10.78 11.05 -0.35
C GLU A 114 -10.20 12.38 -0.89
N ARG A 115 -8.87 12.50 -0.97
CA ARG A 115 -8.15 13.70 -1.43
C ARG A 115 -7.27 13.48 -2.66
N PHE A 116 -7.19 12.25 -3.16
CA PHE A 116 -6.39 11.89 -4.32
C PHE A 116 -7.30 11.72 -5.54
N GLU A 117 -6.98 12.43 -6.61
CA GLU A 117 -7.67 12.31 -7.90
C GLU A 117 -7.03 11.23 -8.79
N GLN A 118 -5.75 10.92 -8.55
CA GLN A 118 -4.98 9.91 -9.28
C GLN A 118 -4.08 9.12 -8.33
N ILE A 119 -3.95 7.81 -8.58
CA ILE A 119 -3.08 6.88 -7.86
C ILE A 119 -2.23 6.10 -8.87
N ASN A 120 -0.90 6.18 -8.77
CA ASN A 120 0.02 5.42 -9.61
C ASN A 120 0.56 4.22 -8.83
N ILE A 121 0.29 2.99 -9.29
CA ILE A 121 0.75 1.76 -8.64
C ILE A 121 1.94 1.17 -9.39
N CYS A 122 3.13 1.26 -8.81
CA CYS A 122 4.37 0.78 -9.42
C CYS A 122 4.98 -0.39 -8.63
N GLY A 123 5.54 -1.39 -9.35
CA GLY A 123 6.26 -2.51 -8.72
C GLY A 123 5.39 -3.54 -7.99
N VAL A 124 4.08 -3.56 -8.27
CA VAL A 124 3.12 -4.52 -7.71
C VAL A 124 2.62 -5.45 -8.82
N ASP A 125 3.08 -6.71 -8.81
CA ASP A 125 2.72 -7.70 -9.83
C ASP A 125 1.75 -8.77 -9.35
N MET A 126 1.86 -9.18 -8.07
CA MET A 126 1.05 -10.23 -7.43
C MET A 126 0.90 -11.49 -8.32
N TRP A 127 2.06 -11.98 -8.79
CA TRP A 127 2.16 -12.99 -9.84
C TRP A 127 2.31 -14.42 -9.32
N THR A 128 2.89 -14.58 -8.12
CA THR A 128 3.11 -15.91 -7.54
C THR A 128 1.76 -16.57 -7.22
N SER A 129 1.70 -17.90 -7.17
CA SER A 129 0.43 -18.61 -6.93
C SER A 129 -0.24 -18.22 -5.61
N ASP A 130 0.56 -17.96 -4.58
CA ASP A 130 0.08 -17.52 -3.27
C ASP A 130 -0.44 -16.07 -3.31
N GLU A 131 0.34 -15.15 -3.91
CA GLU A 131 -0.08 -13.75 -4.06
C GLU A 131 -1.33 -13.61 -4.93
N TYR A 132 -1.41 -14.38 -6.01
CA TYR A 132 -2.54 -14.37 -6.93
C TYR A 132 -3.84 -14.78 -6.22
N GLN A 133 -3.78 -15.79 -5.35
CA GLN A 133 -4.97 -16.30 -4.66
C GLN A 133 -5.32 -15.48 -3.41
N ARG A 134 -4.32 -15.03 -2.65
CA ARG A 134 -4.54 -14.40 -1.34
C ARG A 134 -4.50 -12.88 -1.38
N HIS A 135 -3.52 -12.31 -2.08
CA HIS A 135 -3.17 -10.89 -1.97
C HIS A 135 -3.79 -10.01 -3.05
N ARG A 136 -4.14 -10.61 -4.20
CA ARG A 136 -4.74 -9.93 -5.35
C ARG A 136 -6.24 -9.59 -5.21
N PRO A 137 -7.10 -10.43 -4.61
CA PRO A 137 -8.53 -10.12 -4.52
C PRO A 137 -8.86 -8.79 -3.83
N PRO A 138 -8.20 -8.39 -2.72
CA PRO A 138 -8.42 -7.07 -2.12
C PRO A 138 -8.04 -5.91 -3.05
N MET A 139 -7.03 -6.07 -3.90
CA MET A 139 -6.67 -5.04 -4.88
C MET A 139 -7.79 -4.83 -5.88
N TYR A 140 -8.35 -5.90 -6.46
CA TYR A 140 -9.46 -5.79 -7.41
C TYR A 140 -10.69 -5.12 -6.83
N TYR A 141 -11.03 -5.46 -5.58
CA TYR A 141 -12.13 -4.81 -4.87
C TYR A 141 -11.89 -3.29 -4.80
N LEU A 142 -10.69 -2.86 -4.40
CA LEU A 142 -10.35 -1.45 -4.25
C LEU A 142 -10.25 -0.71 -5.60
N LEU A 143 -9.76 -1.37 -6.65
CA LEU A 143 -9.73 -0.78 -8.00
C LEU A 143 -11.14 -0.50 -8.51
N GLY A 144 -12.11 -1.40 -8.26
CA GLY A 144 -13.51 -1.13 -8.60
C GLY A 144 -14.10 0.03 -7.80
N ILE A 145 -13.69 0.21 -6.54
CA ILE A 145 -14.09 1.39 -5.73
C ILE A 145 -13.46 2.67 -6.28
N ALA A 146 -12.20 2.63 -6.71
CA ALA A 146 -11.54 3.78 -7.32
C ALA A 146 -12.25 4.21 -8.61
N GLU A 147 -12.62 3.24 -9.46
CA GLU A 147 -13.37 3.46 -10.69
C GLU A 147 -14.76 4.08 -10.41
N GLU A 148 -15.49 3.55 -9.43
CA GLU A 148 -16.80 4.10 -9.02
C GLU A 148 -16.70 5.55 -8.52
N ARG A 149 -15.59 5.90 -7.87
CA ARG A 149 -15.32 7.24 -7.34
C ARG A 149 -14.71 8.20 -8.36
N GLY A 150 -14.43 7.74 -9.58
CA GLY A 150 -13.75 8.55 -10.60
C GLY A 150 -12.30 8.88 -10.27
N ILE A 151 -11.63 8.07 -9.44
CA ILE A 151 -10.20 8.21 -9.12
C ILE A 151 -9.40 7.43 -10.17
N GLU A 152 -8.51 8.11 -10.91
CA GLU A 152 -7.70 7.47 -11.93
C GLU A 152 -6.64 6.57 -11.29
N VAL A 153 -6.65 5.27 -11.59
CA VAL A 153 -5.59 4.36 -11.15
C VAL A 153 -4.73 3.94 -12.34
N VAL A 154 -3.48 4.40 -12.34
CA VAL A 154 -2.50 4.07 -13.38
C VAL A 154 -1.65 2.90 -12.93
N ILE A 155 -1.64 1.84 -13.73
CA ILE A 155 -0.84 0.63 -13.52
C ILE A 155 0.07 0.44 -14.74
N PRO A 156 1.39 0.23 -14.57
CA PRO A 156 2.30 -0.02 -15.67
C PRO A 156 1.80 -1.16 -16.57
N PRO A 157 1.88 -1.02 -17.91
CA PRO A 157 1.30 -2.00 -18.84
C PRO A 157 1.91 -3.40 -18.72
N ASN A 158 3.15 -3.48 -18.20
CA ASN A 158 3.87 -4.72 -17.93
C ASN A 158 3.58 -5.32 -16.54
N SER A 159 2.80 -4.66 -15.69
CA SER A 159 2.43 -5.20 -14.38
C SER A 159 1.46 -6.36 -14.53
N MET A 160 1.72 -7.47 -13.84
CA MET A 160 0.80 -8.63 -13.87
C MET A 160 -0.46 -8.44 -13.02
N LEU A 161 -0.65 -7.30 -12.35
CA LEU A 161 -1.77 -7.06 -11.43
C LEU A 161 -3.14 -7.13 -12.08
N LEU A 162 -3.28 -6.73 -13.34
CA LEU A 162 -4.53 -6.84 -14.11
C LEU A 162 -4.50 -7.93 -15.20
N HIS A 163 -3.37 -8.64 -15.35
CA HIS A 163 -3.24 -9.69 -16.35
C HIS A 163 -3.43 -11.08 -15.76
N THR A 164 -4.15 -11.95 -16.47
CA THR A 164 -4.25 -13.36 -16.14
C THR A 164 -3.09 -14.16 -16.74
N LYS A 165 -2.78 -15.33 -16.14
CA LYS A 165 -1.85 -16.32 -16.71
C LYS A 165 -2.38 -16.90 -18.01
N GLU A 166 -3.69 -17.04 -18.11
CA GLU A 166 -4.35 -17.64 -19.26
C GLU A 166 -4.74 -16.57 -20.26
N LYS A 167 -4.21 -16.68 -21.49
CA LYS A 167 -4.54 -15.76 -22.59
C LYS A 167 -5.72 -16.24 -23.44
N SER A 168 -6.43 -17.28 -22.98
CA SER A 168 -7.58 -17.84 -23.68
C SER A 168 -8.86 -17.27 -23.08
N TYR A 169 -9.79 -16.87 -23.94
CA TYR A 169 -11.16 -16.57 -23.51
C TYR A 169 -11.95 -17.87 -23.53
N PHE A 170 -12.07 -18.53 -22.39
CA PHE A 170 -12.81 -19.81 -22.26
C PHE A 170 -12.37 -20.86 -23.31
N GLY A 171 -11.07 -20.95 -23.58
CA GLY A 171 -10.52 -21.86 -24.60
C GLY A 171 -10.44 -21.29 -26.03
N MET A 172 -10.89 -20.05 -26.25
CA MET A 172 -10.70 -19.35 -27.52
C MET A 172 -9.34 -18.64 -27.53
N ASN A 173 -8.50 -18.97 -28.50
CA ASN A 173 -7.16 -18.40 -28.64
C ASN A 173 -7.22 -17.06 -29.38
N GLY A 174 -7.25 -15.95 -28.63
CA GLY A 174 -6.91 -14.62 -29.15
C GLY A 174 -7.93 -13.95 -30.08
N GLU A 175 -9.11 -14.53 -30.27
CA GLU A 175 -10.22 -13.91 -30.99
C GLU A 175 -11.39 -13.69 -30.02
N ILE A 176 -11.70 -12.42 -29.74
CA ILE A 176 -12.98 -11.97 -29.16
C ILE A 176 -13.67 -11.15 -30.23
#